data_AF-A0A444URU3-F1
#
_entry.id   AF-A0A444URU3-F1
#
_cell.length_a   1.000
_cell.length_b   1.000
_cell.length_c   1.000
_cell.angle_alpha   90.00
_cell.angle_beta   90.00
_cell.angle_gamma   90.00
#
_symmetry.space_group_name_H-M   'P 1'
#
loop_
_entity.id
_entity.type
_entity.pdbx_description
1 polymer ?
#
loop_
_entity_poly.entity_id
_entity_poly.type
_entity_poly.pdbx_seq_one_letter_code
_entity_poly.pdbx_strand_id
1 'polypeptide(L)'
;MPGARVTGAEGAQRKSGVSEGLVGYAGVTQREEEADDEGEDDLRDGDVLFFVNRGGLPVEEATWERMWRHVSRIHPEGDVIGRKIRGATDLPKIPTPSVPTFQPSTTLPDRLEAIQRYIRDLQYPFL
;
A
#
# COMPACT_ATOMS: atom_id res chain seq x y z
N MET A 1 -64.92 -59.69 5.12
CA MET A 1 -65.61 -58.38 5.08
C MET A 1 -65.86 -57.96 6.53
N PRO A 2 -65.66 -56.71 7.03
CA PRO A 2 -65.27 -55.41 6.43
C PRO A 2 -64.10 -54.66 7.16
N GLY A 3 -63.80 -53.40 6.77
CA GLY A 3 -63.02 -52.35 7.52
C GLY A 3 -61.63 -52.00 6.92
N ALA A 4 -61.31 -50.81 6.35
CA ALA A 4 -61.18 -49.43 6.90
C ALA A 4 -60.14 -49.32 8.05
N ARG A 5 -59.20 -48.37 8.20
CA ARG A 5 -58.73 -47.15 7.49
C ARG A 5 -57.42 -46.67 8.23
N VAL A 6 -56.50 -45.98 7.54
CA VAL A 6 -55.73 -44.75 7.97
C VAL A 6 -54.51 -44.80 8.95
N THR A 7 -53.37 -44.34 8.39
CA THR A 7 -52.24 -43.48 8.88
C THR A 7 -51.31 -43.85 10.04
N GLY A 8 -50.02 -43.57 9.86
CA GLY A 8 -49.04 -43.34 10.94
C GLY A 8 -47.61 -43.12 10.42
N ALA A 9 -46.92 -42.11 10.95
CA ALA A 9 -45.69 -41.51 10.45
C ALA A 9 -44.38 -42.03 11.10
N GLU A 10 -43.27 -41.61 10.48
CA GLU A 10 -41.91 -41.38 11.01
C GLU A 10 -41.08 -42.51 11.63
N GLY A 11 -39.91 -42.74 11.00
CA GLY A 11 -38.74 -43.39 11.59
C GLY A 11 -37.47 -42.75 11.02
N ALA A 12 -36.72 -42.05 11.87
CA ALA A 12 -35.43 -41.48 11.54
C ALA A 12 -34.34 -42.58 11.50
N GLN A 13 -33.44 -42.54 10.51
CA GLN A 13 -32.15 -43.24 10.58
C GLN A 13 -31.09 -42.48 9.76
N ARG A 14 -29.99 -42.16 10.44
CA ARG A 14 -28.80 -41.43 9.94
C ARG A 14 -27.92 -42.33 9.07
N LYS A 15 -27.20 -41.75 8.08
CA LYS A 15 -25.72 -41.81 7.92
C LYS A 15 -25.22 -41.33 6.55
N SER A 16 -24.12 -40.55 6.60
CA SER A 16 -22.93 -40.59 5.74
C SER A 16 -23.00 -40.05 4.30
N GLY A 17 -22.13 -39.08 3.99
CA GLY A 17 -21.73 -38.73 2.63
C GLY A 17 -20.75 -37.54 2.61
N VAL A 18 -19.60 -37.73 2.00
CA VAL A 18 -18.40 -36.87 1.98
C VAL A 18 -18.42 -35.91 0.77
N SER A 19 -17.51 -34.92 0.84
CA SER A 19 -16.83 -34.18 -0.24
C SER A 19 -17.53 -33.06 -1.02
N GLU A 20 -16.89 -31.88 -0.87
CA GLU A 20 -16.36 -30.99 -1.92
C GLU A 20 -17.31 -30.32 -2.91
N GLY A 21 -17.06 -29.01 -3.11
CA GLY A 21 -17.18 -28.44 -4.46
C GLY A 21 -17.80 -27.06 -4.54
N LEU A 22 -16.94 -26.07 -4.73
CA LEU A 22 -17.14 -24.84 -5.52
C LEU A 22 -18.43 -24.02 -5.28
N VAL A 23 -18.27 -22.89 -4.58
CA VAL A 23 -19.04 -21.69 -4.92
C VAL A 23 -18.17 -20.84 -5.85
N GLY A 24 -18.38 -21.03 -7.16
CA GLY A 24 -17.75 -20.22 -8.19
C GLY A 24 -18.32 -18.80 -8.16
N TYR A 25 -17.48 -17.81 -7.84
CA TYR A 25 -17.73 -16.41 -8.19
C TYR A 25 -17.13 -16.16 -9.58
N ALA A 26 -17.92 -16.42 -10.61
CA ALA A 26 -17.71 -15.82 -11.92
C ALA A 26 -18.52 -14.51 -11.92
N GLY A 27 -17.81 -13.38 -11.85
CA GLY A 27 -18.41 -12.05 -11.80
C GLY A 27 -17.44 -10.98 -12.30
N VAL A 28 -17.26 -10.95 -13.62
CA VAL A 28 -16.97 -9.76 -14.44
C VAL A 28 -15.71 -8.97 -14.06
N THR A 29 -14.60 -9.28 -14.74
CA THR A 29 -13.49 -8.34 -14.94
C THR A 29 -13.93 -7.24 -15.91
N GLN A 30 -14.52 -6.17 -15.40
CA GLN A 30 -14.49 -4.87 -16.06
C GLN A 30 -13.25 -4.15 -15.56
N ARG A 31 -12.23 -4.13 -16.42
CA ARG A 31 -11.07 -3.25 -16.31
C ARG A 31 -11.61 -1.84 -16.56
N GLU A 32 -12.02 -1.18 -15.49
CA GLU A 32 -12.22 0.26 -15.52
C GLU A 32 -10.83 0.87 -15.72
N GLU A 33 -10.65 1.49 -16.88
CA GLU A 33 -9.54 2.41 -17.11
C GLU A 33 -9.75 3.55 -16.11
N GLU A 34 -8.96 3.58 -15.04
CA GLU A 34 -8.90 4.72 -14.12
C GLU A 34 -8.53 5.94 -14.97
N ALA A 35 -9.53 6.79 -15.20
CA ALA A 35 -9.36 8.07 -15.85
C ALA A 35 -8.33 8.88 -15.06
N ASP A 36 -7.35 9.44 -15.76
CA ASP A 36 -6.46 10.48 -15.24
C ASP A 36 -7.29 11.65 -14.73
N ASP A 37 -7.62 11.64 -13.44
CA ASP A 37 -8.07 12.83 -12.72
C ASP A 37 -6.83 13.65 -12.33
N GLU A 38 -6.14 14.20 -13.33
CA GLU A 38 -4.97 15.07 -13.12
C GLU A 38 -5.37 16.51 -12.71
N GLY A 39 -6.67 16.83 -12.64
CA GLY A 39 -7.14 18.21 -12.63
C GLY A 39 -8.04 18.69 -11.48
N GLU A 40 -8.63 17.81 -10.64
CA GLU A 40 -9.67 18.23 -9.68
C GLU A 40 -9.32 18.06 -8.19
N ASP A 41 -8.05 17.92 -7.83
CA ASP A 41 -7.62 17.83 -6.42
C ASP A 41 -7.06 19.13 -5.82
N ASP A 42 -6.87 20.19 -6.60
CA ASP A 42 -6.27 21.46 -6.13
C ASP A 42 -7.18 22.26 -5.16
N LEU A 43 -8.44 21.83 -4.97
CA LEU A 43 -9.43 22.49 -4.11
C LEU A 43 -9.71 21.75 -2.78
N ARG A 44 -9.08 20.59 -2.55
CA ARG A 44 -9.31 19.73 -1.37
C ARG A 44 -8.05 19.46 -0.53
N ASP A 45 -6.99 20.25 -0.72
CA ASP A 45 -5.69 20.12 -0.04
C ASP A 45 -5.72 20.32 1.51
N GLY A 46 -6.88 20.58 2.09
CA GLY A 46 -7.05 20.79 3.53
C GLY A 46 -6.80 19.55 4.39
N ASP A 47 -7.17 18.36 3.90
CA ASP A 47 -7.27 17.13 4.72
C ASP A 47 -6.30 16.00 4.33
N VAL A 48 -5.44 16.21 3.32
CA VAL A 48 -4.47 15.18 2.90
C VAL A 48 -3.28 15.16 3.86
N LEU A 49 -2.94 13.98 4.38
CA LEU A 49 -1.82 13.78 5.31
C LEU A 49 -0.48 13.53 4.58
N PHE A 50 -0.50 12.84 3.45
CA PHE A 50 0.68 12.53 2.63
C PHE A 50 0.30 12.32 1.16
N PHE A 51 1.27 12.54 0.26
CA PHE A 51 1.12 12.32 -1.17
C PHE A 51 1.96 11.14 -1.66
N VAL A 52 1.56 10.54 -2.78
CA VAL A 52 2.26 9.41 -3.41
C VAL A 52 2.73 9.81 -4.80
N ASN A 53 4.02 9.66 -5.06
CA ASN A 53 4.58 9.86 -6.40
C ASN A 53 4.25 8.66 -7.30
N ARG A 54 3.47 8.89 -8.37
CA ARG A 54 3.07 7.87 -9.35
C ARG A 54 3.90 7.90 -10.64
N GLY A 55 4.57 9.00 -10.93
CA GLY A 55 5.35 9.21 -12.17
C GLY A 55 6.75 8.60 -12.17
N GLY A 56 7.20 8.02 -11.05
CA GLY A 56 8.54 7.43 -10.92
C GLY A 56 9.63 8.49 -10.67
N LEU A 57 10.86 8.20 -11.10
CA LEU A 57 12.01 9.08 -10.92
C LEU A 57 12.66 9.40 -12.27
N PRO A 58 13.03 10.66 -12.57
CA PRO A 58 12.88 11.87 -11.74
C PRO A 58 11.42 12.25 -11.47
N VAL A 59 11.17 12.89 -10.32
CA VAL A 59 9.82 13.31 -9.93
C VAL A 59 9.30 14.37 -10.92
N GLU A 60 8.05 14.23 -11.33
CA GLU A 60 7.37 15.18 -12.20
C GLU A 60 7.23 16.56 -11.54
N GLU A 61 7.28 17.64 -12.33
CA GLU A 61 7.17 19.02 -11.83
C GLU A 61 5.87 19.25 -11.02
N ALA A 62 4.73 18.73 -11.49
CA ALA A 62 3.46 18.85 -10.77
C ALA A 62 3.51 18.18 -9.39
N THR A 63 4.03 16.95 -9.31
CA THR A 63 4.20 16.21 -8.05
C THR A 63 5.22 16.90 -7.13
N TRP A 64 6.29 17.45 -7.69
CA TRP A 64 7.32 18.19 -6.97
C TRP A 64 6.78 19.48 -6.34
N GLU A 65 5.99 20.27 -7.08
CA GLU A 65 5.36 21.48 -6.55
C GLU A 65 4.32 21.17 -5.47
N ARG A 66 3.50 20.12 -5.66
CA ARG A 66 2.54 19.65 -4.65
C ARG A 66 3.23 19.28 -3.34
N MET A 67 4.36 18.55 -3.41
CA MET A 67 5.16 18.22 -2.23
C MET A 67 5.64 19.49 -1.49
N TRP A 68 6.18 20.48 -2.20
CA TRP A 68 6.65 21.71 -1.56
C TRP A 68 5.54 22.56 -0.97
N ARG A 69 4.36 22.63 -1.61
CA ARG A 69 3.17 23.29 -1.04
C ARG A 69 2.73 22.63 0.27
N HIS A 70 2.75 21.30 0.31
CA HIS A 70 2.41 20.53 1.52
C HIS A 70 3.39 20.80 2.66
N VAL A 71 4.70 20.82 2.38
CA VAL A 71 5.74 21.16 3.36
C VAL A 71 5.58 22.60 3.87
N SER A 72 5.28 23.57 2.99
CA SER A 72 4.98 24.95 3.37
C SER A 72 3.80 25.06 4.33
N ARG A 73 2.80 24.20 4.20
CA ARG A 73 1.60 24.19 5.04
C ARG A 73 1.81 23.53 6.40
N ILE A 74 2.53 22.40 6.46
CA ILE A 74 2.72 21.62 7.69
C ILE A 74 3.83 22.20 8.57
N HIS A 75 4.92 22.66 7.96
CA HIS A 75 6.07 23.14 8.71
C HIS A 75 5.90 24.61 9.10
N PRO A 76 6.08 25.01 10.37
CA PRO A 76 5.94 26.40 10.82
C PRO A 76 6.79 27.41 10.03
N GLU A 77 7.93 26.96 9.51
CA GLU A 77 8.86 27.74 8.67
C GLU A 77 8.96 27.23 7.22
N GLY A 78 7.94 26.55 6.72
CA GLY A 78 8.03 25.79 5.47
C GLY A 78 8.42 26.64 4.25
N ASP A 79 7.95 27.89 4.13
CA ASP A 79 8.34 28.81 3.04
C ASP A 79 9.82 29.25 3.12
N VAL A 80 10.36 29.36 4.34
CA VAL A 80 11.77 29.70 4.56
C VAL A 80 12.65 28.49 4.22
N ILE A 81 12.24 27.30 4.64
CA ILE A 81 12.94 26.05 4.32
C ILE A 81 12.90 25.76 2.82
N GLY A 82 11.73 25.92 2.19
CA GLY A 82 11.57 25.78 0.74
C GLY A 82 12.53 26.66 -0.02
N ARG A 83 12.64 27.96 0.32
CA ARG A 83 13.60 28.87 -0.32
C ARG A 83 15.06 28.53 -0.04
N LYS A 84 15.38 28.00 1.16
CA LYS A 84 16.75 27.61 1.52
C LYS A 84 17.21 26.35 0.81
N ILE A 85 16.30 25.40 0.54
CA ILE A 85 16.65 24.11 -0.06
C ILE A 85 16.50 24.15 -1.59
N ARG A 86 15.44 24.78 -2.11
CA ARG A 86 15.19 24.84 -3.55
C ARG A 86 16.27 25.68 -4.23
N GLY A 87 17.03 25.04 -5.13
CA GLY A 87 18.08 25.70 -5.91
C GLY A 87 19.37 25.99 -5.15
N ALA A 88 19.52 25.51 -3.90
CA ALA A 88 20.77 25.61 -3.17
C ALA A 88 21.88 24.80 -3.86
N THR A 89 23.04 25.43 -4.03
CA THR A 89 24.20 24.82 -4.70
C THR A 89 25.14 24.08 -3.74
N ASP A 90 24.94 24.25 -2.44
CA ASP A 90 25.78 23.75 -1.35
C ASP A 90 25.11 22.62 -0.54
N LEU A 91 24.07 22.00 -1.10
CA LEU A 91 23.41 20.86 -0.45
C LEU A 91 24.38 19.68 -0.29
N PRO A 92 24.43 19.04 0.89
CA PRO A 92 25.28 17.89 1.12
C PRO A 92 24.82 16.73 0.22
N LYS A 93 25.78 16.12 -0.48
CA LYS A 93 25.50 14.92 -1.27
C LYS A 93 25.20 13.75 -0.34
N ILE A 94 24.01 13.19 -0.45
CA ILE A 94 23.61 12.02 0.34
C ILE A 94 24.34 10.78 -0.22
N PRO A 95 25.12 10.06 0.60
CA PRO A 95 25.78 8.82 0.15
C PRO A 95 24.72 7.74 -0.08
N THR A 96 24.85 7.01 -1.19
CA THR A 96 23.97 5.86 -1.46
C THR A 96 24.39 4.70 -0.55
N PRO A 97 23.52 4.22 0.37
CA PRO A 97 23.85 3.08 1.21
C PRO A 97 24.07 1.85 0.33
N SER A 98 25.07 1.04 0.67
CA SER A 98 25.37 -0.18 -0.07
C SER A 98 24.39 -1.28 0.27
N VAL A 99 23.84 -1.95 -0.74
CA VAL A 99 22.97 -3.11 -0.54
C VAL A 99 23.77 -4.21 0.16
N PRO A 100 23.29 -4.77 1.28
CA PRO A 100 24.04 -5.76 2.03
C PRO A 100 24.13 -7.09 1.27
N THR A 101 25.35 -7.65 1.20
CA THR A 101 25.63 -8.97 0.60
C THR A 101 26.01 -9.96 1.67
N PHE A 102 25.48 -11.19 1.62
CA PHE A 102 25.65 -12.18 2.68
C PHE A 102 26.42 -13.41 2.20
N GLN A 103 27.37 -13.87 3.01
CA GLN A 103 28.01 -15.16 2.79
C GLN A 103 27.10 -16.29 3.28
N PRO A 104 27.17 -17.51 2.72
CA PRO A 104 26.38 -18.64 3.21
C PRO A 104 26.56 -18.91 4.71
N SER A 105 27.74 -18.60 5.25
CA SER A 105 28.09 -18.74 6.67
C SER A 105 27.50 -17.67 7.60
N THR A 106 26.97 -16.56 7.07
CA THR A 106 26.37 -15.50 7.90
C THR A 106 25.08 -16.00 8.56
N THR A 107 24.98 -15.85 9.88
CA THR A 107 23.81 -16.30 10.65
C THR A 107 22.57 -15.46 10.30
N LEU A 108 21.37 -16.03 10.46
CA LEU A 108 20.12 -15.34 10.14
C LEU A 108 19.95 -14.02 10.94
N PRO A 109 20.20 -13.97 12.27
CA PRO A 109 20.12 -12.72 13.02
C PRO A 109 21.02 -11.62 12.45
N ASP A 110 22.27 -11.94 12.10
CA ASP A 110 23.22 -10.97 11.54
C ASP A 110 22.75 -10.43 10.19
N ARG A 111 22.12 -11.28 9.36
CA ARG A 111 21.53 -10.84 8.08
C ARG A 111 20.38 -9.87 8.30
N LEU A 112 19.46 -10.19 9.21
CA LEU A 112 18.33 -9.33 9.53
C LEU A 112 18.79 -7.99 10.10
N GLU A 113 19.81 -7.99 10.95
CA GLU A 113 20.38 -6.77 11.49
C GLU A 113 21.00 -5.90 10.38
N ALA A 114 21.76 -6.49 9.46
CA ALA A 114 22.33 -5.76 8.33
C ALA A 114 21.25 -5.17 7.39
N ILE A 115 20.17 -5.92 7.14
CA ILE A 115 19.01 -5.42 6.36
C ILE A 115 18.34 -4.26 7.10
N GLN A 116 18.12 -4.40 8.40
CA GLN A 116 17.48 -3.36 9.20
C GLN A 116 18.32 -2.09 9.30
N ARG A 117 19.65 -2.22 9.35
CA ARG A 117 20.59 -1.09 9.25
C ARG A 117 20.48 -0.40 7.89
N TYR A 118 20.50 -1.18 6.79
CA TYR A 118 20.32 -0.63 5.43
C TYR A 118 19.00 0.15 5.28
N ILE A 119 17.88 -0.40 5.77
CA ILE A 119 16.56 0.28 5.73
C ILE A 119 16.58 1.57 6.57
N ARG A 120 17.25 1.55 7.73
CA ARG A 120 17.39 2.74 8.58
C ARG A 120 18.21 3.83 7.89
N ASP A 121 19.26 3.46 7.18
CA ASP A 121 20.14 4.39 6.47
C ASP A 121 19.43 5.08 5.30
N LEU A 122 18.39 4.47 4.74
CA LEU A 122 17.50 5.10 3.75
C LEU A 122 16.62 6.20 4.34
N GLN A 123 16.55 6.30 5.68
CA GLN A 123 15.75 7.24 6.45
C GLN A 123 14.23 7.06 6.26
N TYR A 124 13.47 7.42 7.30
CA TYR A 124 12.01 7.43 7.19
C TYR A 124 11.57 8.70 6.45
N PRO A 125 10.70 8.60 5.44
CA PRO A 125 10.20 9.78 4.73
C PRO A 125 9.23 10.55 5.64
N PHE A 126 9.59 11.77 6.03
CA PHE A 126 8.76 12.69 6.83
C PHE A 126 8.05 13.77 5.99
N LEU A 127 8.13 13.64 4.66
CA LEU A 127 7.55 14.58 3.69
C LEU A 127 6.06 14.30 3.46
#